data_AF-A0A4Q7F253-F1
#
_entry.id   AF-A0A4Q7F253-F1
#
_cell.length_a   1.000
_cell.length_b   1.000
_cell.length_c   1.000
_cell.angle_alpha   90.00
_cell.angle_beta   90.00
_cell.angle_gamma   90.00
#
_symmetry.space_group_name_H-M   'P 1'
#
loop_
_entity.id
_entity.type
_entity.pdbx_description
1 polymer ?
#
loop_
_entity_poly.entity_id
_entity_poly.type
_entity_poly.pdbx_seq_one_letter_code
_entity_poly.pdbx_strand_id
1 'polypeptide(L)'
;MSDIAKGAQLQVYAPSLRSLPEGSLLVMATLPILDWNDCLLRDLLTLDKATSAPHVYAAILMIDPFACWEDIAESLKDAGITGVANFPPAAMIERSAAGVPVDAGQELELRRMEWFTSHGFKALFAIASDSEITAAEKRLGSHLDGLIHLPAEALTRTMSEEMELVSLGQHGSSLPMFALLDGTTSKRPT
;
A
#
# COMPACT_ATOMS: atom_id res chain seq x y z
N MET A 1 18.36 -21.57 -19.41
CA MET A 1 17.01 -21.08 -19.09
C MET A 1 16.75 -21.52 -17.66
N SER A 2 16.95 -20.62 -16.70
CA SER A 2 16.76 -20.91 -15.29
C SER A 2 15.34 -20.49 -14.93
N ASP A 3 14.48 -21.46 -14.64
CA ASP A 3 13.19 -21.21 -13.99
C ASP A 3 13.48 -20.59 -12.62
N ILE A 4 13.34 -19.27 -12.54
CA ILE A 4 13.14 -18.61 -11.25
C ILE A 4 11.76 -19.05 -10.82
N ALA A 5 11.68 -19.95 -9.83
CA ALA A 5 10.44 -20.27 -9.16
C ALA A 5 9.75 -18.95 -8.79
N LYS A 6 8.63 -18.64 -9.46
CA LYS A 6 7.79 -17.49 -9.11
C LYS A 6 7.29 -17.75 -7.69
N GLY A 7 7.95 -17.15 -6.70
CA GLY A 7 7.43 -17.08 -5.34
C GLY A 7 6.07 -16.39 -5.34
N ALA A 8 5.31 -16.55 -4.26
CA ALA A 8 4.03 -15.87 -4.10
C ALA A 8 4.21 -14.36 -4.35
N GLN A 9 3.56 -13.85 -5.39
CA GLN A 9 3.65 -12.44 -5.77
C GLN A 9 2.71 -11.65 -4.85
N LEU A 10 3.27 -10.90 -3.91
CA LEU A 10 2.49 -9.95 -3.10
C LEU A 10 1.91 -8.89 -4.04
N GLN A 11 0.63 -8.57 -3.87
CA GLN A 11 -0.05 -7.58 -4.70
C GLN A 11 -0.70 -6.53 -3.81
N VAL A 12 -0.46 -5.25 -4.14
CA VAL A 12 -1.21 -4.14 -3.56
C VAL A 12 -2.35 -3.81 -4.50
N TYR A 13 -3.57 -3.99 -4.01
CA TYR A 13 -4.79 -3.69 -4.73
C TYR A 13 -5.20 -2.24 -4.46
N ALA A 14 -4.96 -1.38 -5.45
CA ALA A 14 -5.15 0.07 -5.37
C ALA A 14 -6.06 0.59 -6.50
N PRO A 15 -7.36 0.26 -6.50
CA PRO A 15 -8.28 0.64 -7.58
C PRO A 15 -8.39 2.15 -7.79
N SER A 16 -8.14 2.95 -6.74
CA SER A 16 -8.14 4.41 -6.76
C SER A 16 -7.18 5.01 -7.79
N LEU A 17 -6.10 4.28 -8.12
CA LEU A 17 -5.14 4.67 -9.14
C LEU A 17 -5.74 4.70 -10.56
N ARG A 18 -6.78 3.92 -10.83
CA ARG A 18 -7.48 3.89 -12.14
C ARG A 18 -8.26 5.16 -12.43
N SER A 19 -8.55 5.96 -11.41
CA SER A 19 -9.21 7.26 -11.54
C SER A 19 -8.27 8.36 -12.08
N LEU A 20 -6.96 8.11 -12.10
CA LEU A 20 -5.98 9.05 -12.64
C LEU A 20 -5.71 8.76 -14.13
N PRO A 21 -5.41 9.80 -14.94
CA PRO A 21 -5.01 9.60 -16.32
C PRO A 21 -3.79 8.68 -16.43
N GLU A 22 -3.79 7.80 -17.42
CA GLU A 22 -2.63 6.95 -17.74
C GLU A 22 -1.37 7.82 -17.91
N GLY A 23 -0.25 7.37 -17.35
CA GLY A 23 1.01 8.11 -17.40
C GLY A 23 1.13 9.24 -16.37
N SER A 24 0.14 9.43 -15.49
CA SER A 24 0.24 10.34 -14.35
C SER A 24 1.41 9.96 -13.44
N LEU A 25 2.03 10.96 -12.83
CA LEU A 25 3.03 10.72 -11.79
C LEU A 25 2.36 10.26 -10.49
N LEU A 26 3.05 9.43 -9.71
CA LEU A 26 2.53 8.92 -8.44
C LEU A 26 2.18 10.03 -7.43
N VAL A 27 2.84 11.19 -7.52
CA VAL A 27 2.47 12.39 -6.72
C VAL A 27 1.00 12.77 -6.90
N MET A 28 0.40 12.54 -8.07
CA MET A 28 -1.00 12.86 -8.31
C MET A 28 -1.92 12.04 -7.40
N ALA A 29 -1.47 10.86 -6.99
CA ALA A 29 -2.19 9.97 -6.09
C ALA A 29 -2.13 10.43 -4.62
N THR A 30 -1.34 11.46 -4.27
CA THR A 30 -1.28 12.03 -2.91
C THR A 30 -2.01 13.37 -2.79
N LEU A 31 -2.54 13.89 -3.91
CA LEU A 31 -3.29 15.15 -3.94
C LEU A 31 -4.76 14.93 -3.53
N PRO A 32 -5.45 15.97 -3.01
CA PRO A 32 -6.87 15.91 -2.63
C PRO A 32 -7.80 15.95 -3.86
N ILE A 33 -7.51 15.12 -4.85
CA ILE A 33 -8.28 14.95 -6.09
C ILE A 33 -8.88 13.54 -6.19
N LEU A 34 -8.48 12.64 -5.27
CA LEU A 34 -8.96 11.27 -5.17
C LEU A 34 -9.49 11.01 -3.76
N ASP A 35 -10.66 10.40 -3.68
CA ASP A 35 -11.10 9.72 -2.46
C ASP A 35 -10.64 8.26 -2.53
N TRP A 36 -9.56 7.97 -1.83
CA TRP A 36 -8.93 6.65 -1.88
C TRP A 36 -9.82 5.55 -1.36
N ASN A 37 -10.51 5.79 -0.25
CA ASN A 37 -11.28 4.78 0.46
C ASN A 37 -12.65 4.57 -0.22
N ASP A 38 -13.29 5.61 -0.74
CA ASP A 38 -14.51 5.46 -1.55
C ASP A 38 -14.24 4.70 -2.85
N CYS A 39 -13.13 5.01 -3.54
CA CYS A 39 -12.73 4.24 -4.74
C CYS A 39 -12.53 2.75 -4.42
N LEU A 40 -11.88 2.42 -3.30
CA LEU A 40 -11.73 1.05 -2.85
C LEU A 40 -13.09 0.40 -2.60
N LEU A 41 -13.94 1.00 -1.76
CA LEU A 41 -15.25 0.46 -1.39
C LEU A 41 -16.12 0.18 -2.63
N ARG A 42 -16.13 1.09 -3.61
CA ARG A 42 -16.89 0.89 -4.85
C ARG A 42 -16.37 -0.28 -5.68
N ASP A 43 -15.06 -0.46 -5.79
CA ASP A 43 -14.48 -1.58 -6.55
C ASP A 43 -14.74 -2.91 -5.84
N LEU A 44 -14.71 -2.94 -4.49
CA LEU A 44 -15.04 -4.13 -3.68
C LEU A 44 -16.45 -4.65 -3.93
N LEU A 45 -17.42 -3.79 -4.24
CA LEU A 45 -18.79 -4.21 -4.58
C LEU A 45 -18.87 -5.01 -5.89
N THR A 46 -17.86 -4.87 -6.75
CA THR A 46 -17.80 -5.52 -8.07
C THR A 46 -16.89 -6.74 -8.10
N LEU A 47 -16.10 -6.96 -7.04
CA LEU A 47 -15.20 -8.10 -6.91
C LEU A 47 -15.99 -9.38 -6.66
N ASP A 48 -15.78 -10.38 -7.51
CA ASP A 48 -16.25 -11.74 -7.23
C ASP A 48 -15.34 -12.36 -6.16
N LYS A 49 -15.94 -12.88 -5.07
CA LYS A 49 -15.22 -13.53 -3.95
C LYS A 49 -14.33 -14.68 -4.45
N ALA A 50 -14.66 -15.30 -5.58
CA ALA A 50 -13.88 -16.39 -6.19
C ALA A 50 -12.53 -15.95 -6.78
N THR A 51 -12.30 -14.64 -6.95
CA THR A 51 -11.11 -14.06 -7.61
C THR A 51 -10.03 -13.57 -6.65
N SER A 52 -10.24 -13.64 -5.34
CA SER A 52 -9.28 -13.15 -4.36
C SER A 52 -8.09 -14.10 -4.24
N ALA A 53 -7.03 -13.77 -4.98
CA ALA A 53 -5.76 -14.48 -4.90
C ALA A 53 -5.19 -14.39 -3.46
N PRO A 54 -4.52 -15.45 -2.98
CA PRO A 54 -3.76 -15.34 -1.74
C PRO A 54 -2.75 -14.19 -1.89
N HIS A 55 -2.52 -13.43 -0.82
CA HIS A 55 -1.52 -12.34 -0.76
C HIS A 55 -1.87 -11.02 -1.47
N VAL A 56 -3.17 -10.71 -1.58
CA VAL A 56 -3.65 -9.39 -1.97
C VAL A 56 -3.83 -8.48 -0.74
N TYR A 57 -3.32 -7.26 -0.82
CA TYR A 57 -3.39 -6.22 0.21
C TYR A 57 -4.11 -4.99 -0.31
N ALA A 58 -5.25 -4.62 0.28
CA ALA A 58 -5.96 -3.42 -0.12
C ALA A 58 -5.17 -2.16 0.28
N ALA A 59 -4.94 -1.27 -0.67
CA ALA A 59 -4.41 0.07 -0.41
C ALA A 59 -5.49 0.93 0.24
N ILE A 60 -5.21 1.43 1.43
CA ILE A 60 -6.13 2.23 2.24
C ILE A 60 -5.41 3.49 2.68
N LEU A 61 -6.07 4.64 2.52
CA LEU A 61 -5.62 5.89 3.10
C LEU A 61 -5.96 5.88 4.60
N MET A 62 -4.99 5.48 5.42
CA MET A 62 -5.18 5.25 6.86
C MET A 62 -5.42 6.52 7.69
N ILE A 63 -5.13 7.68 7.11
CA ILE A 63 -5.32 9.01 7.71
C ILE A 63 -6.60 9.73 7.29
N ASP A 64 -7.50 9.04 6.59
CA ASP A 64 -8.79 9.62 6.21
C ASP A 64 -9.64 9.95 7.45
N PRO A 65 -9.99 11.22 7.70
CA PRO A 65 -10.76 11.60 8.88
C PRO A 65 -12.25 11.24 8.77
N PHE A 66 -12.73 10.85 7.58
CA PHE A 66 -14.15 10.58 7.30
C PHE A 66 -14.47 9.09 7.13
N ALA A 67 -13.44 8.23 7.10
CA ALA A 67 -13.62 6.80 6.91
C ALA A 67 -14.37 6.14 8.08
N CYS A 68 -15.33 5.29 7.74
CA CYS A 68 -15.91 4.30 8.64
C CYS A 68 -15.09 3.00 8.55
N TRP A 69 -14.27 2.74 9.57
CA TRP A 69 -13.27 1.66 9.52
C TRP A 69 -13.90 0.28 9.60
N GLU A 70 -15.00 0.18 10.35
CA GLU A 70 -15.83 -1.01 10.45
C GLU A 70 -16.40 -1.41 9.08
N ASP A 71 -16.97 -0.45 8.33
CA ASP A 71 -17.53 -0.70 7.01
C ASP A 71 -16.45 -1.14 6.00
N ILE A 72 -15.26 -0.52 6.07
CA ILE A 72 -14.11 -0.92 5.24
C ILE A 72 -13.69 -2.35 5.60
N ALA A 73 -13.54 -2.68 6.89
CA ALA A 73 -13.14 -4.01 7.32
C ALA A 73 -14.17 -5.09 6.95
N GLU A 74 -15.47 -4.80 7.05
CA GLU A 74 -16.53 -5.70 6.62
C GLU A 74 -16.49 -5.90 5.11
N SER A 75 -16.40 -4.83 4.32
CA SER A 75 -16.34 -4.88 2.86
C SER A 75 -15.13 -5.69 2.36
N LEU A 76 -13.96 -5.55 3.00
CA LEU A 76 -12.77 -6.33 2.66
C LEU A 76 -12.94 -7.81 2.95
N LYS A 77 -13.50 -8.15 4.13
CA LYS A 77 -13.81 -9.54 4.49
C LYS A 77 -14.82 -10.14 3.53
N ASP A 78 -15.82 -9.36 3.14
CA ASP A 78 -16.80 -9.79 2.17
C ASP A 78 -16.17 -10.04 0.81
N ALA A 79 -15.26 -9.19 0.35
CA ALA A 79 -14.50 -9.43 -0.88
C ALA A 79 -13.45 -10.55 -0.75
N GLY A 80 -13.23 -11.12 0.44
CA GLY A 80 -12.20 -12.13 0.68
C GLY A 80 -10.76 -11.59 0.68
N ILE A 81 -10.59 -10.27 0.83
CA ILE A 81 -9.27 -9.65 0.99
C ILE A 81 -8.84 -9.77 2.44
N THR A 82 -7.68 -10.39 2.67
CA THR A 82 -7.13 -10.64 4.01
C THR A 82 -5.96 -9.75 4.37
N GLY A 83 -5.50 -8.89 3.46
CA GLY A 83 -4.36 -7.99 3.65
C GLY A 83 -4.75 -6.53 3.52
N VAL A 84 -4.07 -5.66 4.26
CA VAL A 84 -4.17 -4.19 4.13
C VAL A 84 -2.78 -3.55 3.97
N ALA A 85 -2.73 -2.43 3.27
CA ALA A 85 -1.55 -1.59 3.12
C ALA A 85 -1.87 -0.11 3.36
N ASN A 86 -1.03 0.60 4.10
CA ASN A 86 -1.16 2.05 4.32
C ASN A 86 -0.66 2.82 3.08
N PHE A 87 -1.43 2.75 2.00
CA PHE A 87 -1.06 3.38 0.75
C PHE A 87 -2.18 4.31 0.26
N PRO A 88 -1.85 5.57 -0.05
CA PRO A 88 -0.53 6.22 0.08
C PRO A 88 -0.18 6.48 1.56
N PRO A 89 1.12 6.42 1.94
CA PRO A 89 1.51 6.62 3.33
C PRO A 89 1.40 8.09 3.74
N ALA A 90 1.08 8.35 5.02
CA ALA A 90 0.90 9.71 5.55
C ALA A 90 2.15 10.57 5.40
N ALA A 91 3.34 9.97 5.48
CA ALA A 91 4.61 10.67 5.23
C ALA A 91 4.68 11.32 3.83
N MET A 92 3.84 10.92 2.88
CA MET A 92 3.71 11.52 1.55
C MET A 92 2.59 12.54 1.41
N ILE A 93 1.67 12.59 2.37
CA ILE A 93 0.50 13.49 2.35
C ILE A 93 0.68 14.60 3.39
N GLU A 94 0.88 14.22 4.65
CA GLU A 94 1.04 15.13 5.77
C GLU A 94 2.49 15.58 5.87
N ARG A 95 2.78 16.69 5.19
CA ARG A 95 4.08 17.35 5.22
C ARG A 95 3.95 18.77 5.76
N SER A 96 4.93 19.17 6.56
CA SER A 96 5.10 20.55 7.00
C SER A 96 5.34 21.49 5.80
N ALA A 97 5.27 22.81 6.03
CA ALA A 97 5.61 23.81 5.01
C ALA A 97 7.05 23.66 4.46
N ALA A 98 7.95 23.02 5.22
CA ALA A 98 9.31 22.69 4.80
C ALA A 98 9.41 21.35 4.04
N GLY A 99 8.29 20.67 3.78
CA GLY A 99 8.24 19.39 3.08
C GLY A 99 8.63 18.18 3.93
N VAL A 100 8.79 18.34 5.25
CA VAL A 100 9.15 17.27 6.19
C VAL A 100 7.89 16.52 6.64
N PRO A 101 7.87 15.17 6.66
CA PRO A 101 6.77 14.38 7.22
C PRO A 101 6.36 14.82 8.62
N VAL A 102 5.06 14.71 8.93
CA VAL A 102 4.53 15.01 10.26
C VAL A 102 4.35 13.70 11.05
N ASP A 103 5.01 13.59 12.20
CA ASP A 103 4.99 12.39 13.06
C ASP A 103 3.57 11.96 13.47
N ALA A 104 2.67 12.92 13.64
CA ALA A 104 1.28 12.65 14.03
C ALA A 104 0.52 11.81 12.99
N GLY A 105 0.79 12.03 11.70
CA GLY A 105 0.19 11.25 10.61
C GLY A 105 0.63 9.80 10.67
N GLN A 106 1.94 9.57 10.79
CA GLN A 106 2.49 8.23 10.92
C GLN A 106 1.97 7.48 12.16
N GLU A 107 1.88 8.16 13.30
CA GLU A 107 1.32 7.55 14.53
C GLU A 107 -0.14 7.12 14.32
N LEU A 108 -0.94 7.93 13.62
CA LEU A 108 -2.31 7.58 13.28
C LEU A 108 -2.37 6.37 12.35
N GLU A 109 -1.52 6.32 11.32
CA GLU A 109 -1.42 5.17 10.42
C GLU A 109 -1.10 3.89 11.17
N LEU A 110 -0.09 3.90 12.03
CA LEU A 110 0.31 2.73 12.80
C LEU A 110 -0.82 2.25 13.72
N ARG A 111 -1.51 3.17 14.41
CA ARG A 111 -2.70 2.81 15.22
C ARG A 111 -3.79 2.18 14.38
N ARG A 112 -4.00 2.69 13.17
CA ARG A 112 -5.03 2.15 12.26
C ARG A 112 -4.65 0.77 11.74
N MET A 113 -3.38 0.58 11.39
CA MET A 113 -2.83 -0.71 11.00
C MET A 113 -2.94 -1.73 12.15
N GLU A 114 -2.63 -1.35 13.39
CA GLU A 114 -2.84 -2.19 14.58
C GLU A 114 -4.30 -2.60 14.77
N TRP A 115 -5.23 -1.66 14.53
CA TRP A 115 -6.65 -1.96 14.59
C TRP A 115 -7.03 -3.00 13.55
N PHE A 116 -6.60 -2.85 12.28
CA PHE A 116 -6.86 -3.86 11.25
C PHE A 116 -6.22 -5.22 11.59
N THR A 117 -4.97 -5.25 12.06
CA THR A 117 -4.32 -6.52 12.41
C THR A 117 -5.01 -7.22 13.59
N SER A 118 -5.54 -6.47 14.57
CA SER A 118 -6.38 -7.05 15.63
C SER A 118 -7.70 -7.66 15.13
N HIS A 119 -8.15 -7.28 13.93
CA HIS A 119 -9.33 -7.83 13.26
C HIS A 119 -9.01 -8.97 12.29
N GLY A 120 -7.76 -9.48 12.32
CA GLY A 120 -7.32 -10.67 11.59
C GLY A 120 -6.66 -10.38 10.24
N PHE A 121 -6.45 -9.10 9.88
CA PHE A 121 -5.78 -8.75 8.64
C PHE A 121 -4.26 -8.91 8.74
N LYS A 122 -3.64 -9.24 7.62
CA LYS A 122 -2.20 -9.11 7.38
C LYS A 122 -1.85 -7.71 6.90
N ALA A 123 -0.61 -7.29 7.14
CA ALA A 123 -0.15 -5.95 6.83
C ALA A 123 1.02 -5.96 5.85
N LEU A 124 0.96 -5.10 4.84
CA LEU A 124 2.13 -4.50 4.22
C LEU A 124 2.23 -3.06 4.70
N PHE A 125 3.41 -2.62 5.14
CA PHE A 125 3.56 -1.26 5.64
C PHE A 125 4.47 -0.44 4.72
N ALA A 126 3.93 0.61 4.11
CA ALA A 126 4.67 1.56 3.30
C ALA A 126 5.42 2.54 4.19
N ILE A 127 6.73 2.64 3.97
CA ILE A 127 7.65 3.49 4.71
C ILE A 127 8.30 4.52 3.79
N ALA A 128 8.51 5.73 4.29
CA ALA A 128 9.25 6.76 3.56
C ALA A 128 10.74 6.78 3.89
N SER A 129 11.11 6.21 5.04
CA SER A 129 12.49 6.18 5.55
C SER A 129 12.76 4.97 6.45
N ASP A 130 14.04 4.60 6.58
CA ASP A 130 14.45 3.44 7.38
C ASP A 130 14.13 3.61 8.88
N SER A 131 14.01 4.84 9.40
CA SER A 131 13.64 5.09 10.80
C SER A 131 12.25 4.56 11.16
N GLU A 132 11.40 4.30 10.17
CA GLU A 132 10.01 3.85 10.35
C GLU A 132 9.93 2.33 10.51
N ILE A 133 10.96 1.60 10.06
CA ILE A 133 11.03 0.13 10.07
C ILE A 133 10.83 -0.40 11.49
N THR A 134 11.60 0.10 12.45
CA THR A 134 11.57 -0.39 13.82
C THR A 134 10.19 -0.19 14.47
N ALA A 135 9.51 0.92 14.17
CA ALA A 135 8.18 1.20 14.70
C ALA A 135 7.14 0.22 14.13
N ALA A 136 7.17 -0.01 12.81
CA ALA A 136 6.28 -0.95 12.14
C ALA A 136 6.49 -2.39 12.62
N GLU A 137 7.73 -2.88 12.64
CA GLU A 137 8.07 -4.24 13.10
C GLU A 137 7.64 -4.46 14.55
N LYS A 138 7.92 -3.49 15.44
CA LYS A 138 7.59 -3.61 16.87
C LYS A 138 6.08 -3.67 17.11
N ARG A 139 5.30 -2.88 16.39
CA ARG A 139 3.85 -2.71 16.62
C ARG A 139 3.01 -3.76 15.93
N LEU A 140 3.36 -4.08 14.68
CA LEU A 140 2.58 -5.00 13.85
C LEU A 140 3.05 -6.46 14.01
N GLY A 141 4.30 -6.69 14.43
CA GLY A 141 4.82 -8.00 14.80
C GLY A 141 4.58 -9.07 13.73
N SER A 142 4.02 -10.21 14.14
CA SER A 142 3.74 -11.34 13.23
C SER A 142 2.62 -11.09 12.20
N HIS A 143 1.93 -9.95 12.28
CA HIS A 143 0.95 -9.55 11.28
C HIS A 143 1.58 -8.79 10.11
N LEU A 144 2.81 -8.31 10.25
CA LEU A 144 3.54 -7.63 9.19
C LEU A 144 4.21 -8.66 8.28
N ASP A 145 3.73 -8.72 7.04
CA ASP A 145 4.24 -9.67 6.03
C ASP A 145 5.34 -9.04 5.15
N GLY A 146 5.49 -7.71 5.18
CA GLY A 146 6.54 -7.00 4.45
C GLY A 146 6.46 -5.48 4.53
N LEU A 147 7.49 -4.82 4.02
CA LEU A 147 7.62 -3.36 3.97
C LEU A 147 7.68 -2.87 2.53
N ILE A 148 7.02 -1.75 2.23
CA ILE A 148 7.10 -1.10 0.91
C ILE A 148 7.92 0.18 1.10
N HIS A 149 9.15 0.18 0.61
CA HIS A 149 10.00 1.37 0.60
C HIS A 149 9.49 2.32 -0.50
N LEU A 150 8.94 3.45 -0.05
CA LEU A 150 8.41 4.50 -0.88
C LEU A 150 9.04 5.84 -0.46
N PRO A 151 10.27 6.17 -0.90
CA PRO A 151 10.90 7.43 -0.54
C PRO A 151 10.34 8.58 -1.40
N ALA A 152 10.68 9.83 -1.09
CA ALA A 152 10.11 11.00 -1.77
C ALA A 152 10.33 10.98 -3.30
N GLU A 153 11.45 10.40 -3.75
CA GLU A 153 11.80 10.27 -5.16
C GLU A 153 10.83 9.36 -5.91
N ALA A 154 10.18 8.41 -5.22
CA ALA A 154 9.19 7.53 -5.85
C ALA A 154 7.94 8.29 -6.34
N LEU A 155 7.67 9.49 -5.82
CA LEU A 155 6.57 10.33 -6.29
C LEU A 155 6.75 10.81 -7.74
N THR A 156 7.99 10.82 -8.24
CA THR A 156 8.32 11.18 -9.63
C THR A 156 8.11 10.02 -10.62
N ARG A 157 7.73 8.84 -10.13
CA ARG A 157 7.51 7.67 -10.99
C ARG A 157 6.18 7.78 -11.71
N THR A 158 6.18 7.33 -12.95
CA THR A 158 4.98 7.21 -13.77
C THR A 158 4.17 6.00 -13.31
N MET A 159 2.89 6.22 -13.05
CA MET A 159 1.93 5.16 -12.76
C MET A 159 1.58 4.39 -14.03
N SER A 160 1.41 3.08 -13.88
CA SER A 160 0.84 2.15 -14.86
C SER A 160 -0.40 1.47 -14.28
N GLU A 161 -1.19 0.79 -15.12
CA GLU A 161 -2.36 0.02 -14.68
C GLU A 161 -2.01 -1.00 -13.59
N GLU A 162 -0.81 -1.57 -13.67
CA GLU A 162 -0.23 -2.46 -12.67
C GLU A 162 1.04 -1.82 -12.09
N MET A 163 1.09 -1.62 -10.78
CA MET A 163 2.31 -1.21 -10.07
C MET A 163 2.95 -2.45 -9.44
N GLU A 164 3.89 -3.06 -10.16
CA GLU A 164 4.59 -4.25 -9.67
C GLU A 164 5.49 -3.90 -8.47
N LEU A 165 5.50 -4.79 -7.47
CA LEU A 165 6.46 -4.74 -6.38
C LEU A 165 7.71 -5.56 -6.72
N VAL A 166 8.88 -4.95 -6.59
CA VAL A 166 10.18 -5.60 -6.74
C VAL A 166 10.78 -5.83 -5.36
N SER A 167 11.22 -7.05 -5.10
CA SER A 167 11.94 -7.37 -3.85
C SER A 167 13.30 -6.66 -3.81
N LEU A 168 13.54 -5.94 -2.73
CA LEU A 168 14.85 -5.39 -2.34
C LEU A 168 15.61 -6.34 -1.40
N GLY A 169 15.05 -7.51 -1.09
CA GLY A 169 15.56 -8.42 -0.07
C GLY A 169 15.27 -7.91 1.34
N GLN A 170 16.16 -8.22 2.29
CA GLN A 170 16.05 -7.81 3.69
C GLN A 170 17.08 -6.70 3.97
N HIS A 171 16.71 -5.43 3.73
CA HIS A 171 17.56 -4.27 4.00
C HIS A 171 17.12 -3.59 5.30
N GLY A 172 17.94 -3.69 6.36
CA GLY A 172 17.64 -3.04 7.65
C GLY A 172 16.42 -3.57 8.41
N SER A 173 15.72 -4.55 7.84
CA SER A 173 14.52 -5.21 8.38
C SER A 173 14.72 -6.72 8.42
N SER A 174 14.07 -7.36 9.38
CA SER A 174 13.93 -8.82 9.45
C SER A 174 12.94 -9.38 8.40
N LEU A 175 12.15 -8.50 7.79
CA LEU A 175 11.09 -8.80 6.84
C LEU A 175 11.51 -8.45 5.41
N PRO A 176 10.86 -9.05 4.39
CA PRO A 176 11.12 -8.67 3.01
C PRO A 176 10.68 -7.23 2.76
N MET A 177 11.56 -6.48 2.10
CA MET A 177 11.32 -5.11 1.67
C MET A 177 11.08 -5.08 0.16
N PHE A 178 10.15 -4.24 -0.28
CA PHE A 178 9.74 -4.08 -1.67
C PHE A 178 9.84 -2.62 -2.08
N ALA A 179 10.03 -2.38 -3.37
CA ALA A 179 9.83 -1.06 -3.98
C ALA A 179 8.87 -1.17 -5.16
N LEU A 180 8.24 -0.06 -5.52
CA LEU A 180 7.46 0.02 -6.77
C LEU A 180 8.42 -0.07 -7.96
N LEU A 181 8.06 -0.86 -8.98
CA LEU A 181 8.76 -0.89 -10.26
C LEU A 181 8.40 0.36 -11.07
N ASP A 182 9.32 0.88 -11.88
CA ASP A 182 9.01 1.98 -12.80
C ASP A 182 8.07 1.50 -13.91
N GLY A 183 6.94 2.18 -14.08
CA GLY A 183 5.95 1.86 -15.11
C GLY A 183 6.52 1.91 -16.55
N THR A 184 7.61 2.65 -16.77
CA THR A 184 8.31 2.69 -18.07
C THR A 184 9.13 1.43 -18.39
N THR A 185 9.45 0.63 -17.37
CA THR A 185 10.21 -0.63 -17.52
C THR A 185 9.31 -1.84 -17.76
N SER A 186 7.99 -1.70 -17.58
CA SER A 186 6.98 -2.69 -17.95
C SER A 186 6.67 -2.65 -19.46
N LYS A 187 7.72 -2.79 -20.29
CA LYS A 187 7.55 -3.28 -21.66
C LYS A 187 8.24 -4.62 -21.74
N ARG A 188 7.50 -5.69 -21.44
CA ARG A 188 7.89 -7.02 -21.93
C ARG A 188 7.92 -6.94 -23.47
N PRO A 189 9.04 -7.25 -24.13
CA PRO A 189 9.00 -7.49 -25.56
C PRO A 189 8.14 -8.74 -25.78
N THR A 190 7.09 -8.58 -26.59
CA THR A 190 6.32 -9.68 -27.19
C THR A 190 7.20 -10.54 -28.09
#